data_AF-A0A1A3NRK6-F1
#
_entry.id   AF-A0A1A3NRK6-F1
#
_cell.length_a   1.000
_cell.length_b   1.000
_cell.length_c   1.000
_cell.angle_alpha   90.00
_cell.angle_beta   90.00
_cell.angle_gamma   90.00
#
_symmetry.space_group_name_H-M   'P 1'
#
loop_
_entity.id
_entity.type
_entity.pdbx_description
1 polymer ?
#
loop_
_entity_poly.entity_id
_entity_poly.type
_entity_poly.pdbx_seq_one_letter_code
_entity_poly.pdbx_strand_id
1 'polypeptide(L)'
;GAAGQAGGAGGNAGLIGNGGAGGAGGAGSHGGDGGAGGAAVASSNGNVVGGAGGSGGLGTAGQGGSGGAGGKALNYGSGSAIGADGGIGGSGAVGGGDGGSGGSGRNLGTGSATGGAGATGGDGAHGAGGDGGAGGSAHVESSEDAAVPTAGRGGNGGTGTTGGNGGAGGKGSAGTVGSGGSNGSVSGGDGGTGGTGTVGNGGDGGAGGSAYVDSQLATGDAVGGRGGVGGTGGASGIGGSGGNGGYAENHGAGDAIGRDGALGGTGGAGGGAGGNGGNATSWGTGGAIAGAGADGTSAGSVGSGGDGGNGGRAYVANTAAATNAVGGRAGAGGTGGAGGVGGNGGTGGNADSSGSGNAIGADGGVGGAGGAGGGNGGDGGDAHSFGGGNAIGGDGGRGGAGLEDLSNGGNGGNGGQAGAITGTAMGGGGGAGGTAGTGGSPGAPGHHG
;
A
#
# COMPACT_ATOMS: atom_id res chain seq x y z
N GLY A 1 -20.64 24.60 26.11
CA GLY A 1 -21.33 24.27 24.85
C GLY A 1 -21.76 22.82 24.89
N ALA A 2 -22.98 22.51 24.44
CA ALA A 2 -23.49 21.14 24.39
C ALA A 2 -22.66 20.26 23.44
N ALA A 3 -22.56 18.97 23.73
CA ALA A 3 -21.96 17.98 22.83
C ALA A 3 -22.86 17.77 21.60
N GLY A 4 -22.25 17.52 20.45
CA GLY A 4 -22.98 17.12 19.24
C GLY A 4 -23.66 15.79 19.44
N GLN A 5 -24.88 15.63 18.93
CA GLN A 5 -25.58 14.34 18.98
C GLN A 5 -25.06 13.40 17.89
N ALA A 6 -25.00 12.10 18.15
CA ALA A 6 -24.67 11.12 17.13
C ALA A 6 -25.75 11.04 16.05
N GLY A 7 -25.35 10.78 14.80
CA GLY A 7 -26.24 10.49 13.71
C GLY A 7 -26.90 9.12 13.87
N GLY A 8 -28.18 9.01 13.48
CA GLY A 8 -28.89 7.73 13.49
C GLY A 8 -28.31 6.74 12.48
N ALA A 9 -28.38 5.44 12.75
CA ALA A 9 -27.99 4.42 11.77
C ALA A 9 -28.94 4.39 10.57
N GLY A 10 -28.41 4.08 9.39
CA GLY A 10 -29.19 3.84 8.19
C GLY A 10 -30.02 2.56 8.30
N GLY A 11 -31.25 2.58 7.77
CA GLY A 11 -32.11 1.39 7.73
C GLY A 11 -31.57 0.32 6.78
N ASN A 12 -31.78 -0.96 7.10
CA ASN A 12 -31.47 -2.06 6.17
C ASN A 12 -32.45 -2.06 5.00
N ALA A 13 -31.96 -2.31 3.79
CA ALA A 13 -32.83 -2.54 2.63
C ALA A 13 -33.41 -3.95 2.66
N GLY A 14 -34.65 -4.09 2.19
CA GLY A 14 -35.26 -5.39 1.89
C GLY A 14 -34.67 -6.05 0.64
N LEU A 15 -35.31 -7.13 0.18
CA LEU A 15 -34.85 -8.07 -0.85
C LEU A 15 -34.48 -7.45 -2.23
N ILE A 16 -34.81 -6.19 -2.47
CA ILE A 16 -34.45 -5.40 -3.66
C ILE A 16 -34.27 -3.93 -3.22
N GLY A 17 -33.03 -3.41 -3.17
CA GLY A 17 -32.79 -1.98 -2.96
C GLY A 17 -31.48 -1.61 -2.26
N ASN A 18 -31.19 -0.31 -2.23
CA ASN A 18 -30.02 0.28 -1.59
C ASN A 18 -30.21 0.37 -0.08
N GLY A 19 -29.17 0.05 0.70
CA GLY A 19 -29.18 0.30 2.14
C GLY A 19 -29.39 1.78 2.46
N GLY A 20 -30.05 2.09 3.58
CA GLY A 20 -30.24 3.47 4.03
C GLY A 20 -28.91 4.12 4.41
N ALA A 21 -28.71 5.39 4.09
CA ALA A 21 -27.52 6.11 4.54
C ALA A 21 -27.55 6.33 6.06
N GLY A 22 -26.38 6.35 6.68
CA GLY A 22 -26.22 6.80 8.06
C GLY A 22 -26.49 8.30 8.19
N GLY A 23 -27.09 8.72 9.30
CA GLY A 23 -27.28 10.12 9.65
C GLY A 23 -25.95 10.81 9.97
N ALA A 24 -25.86 12.09 9.67
CA ALA A 24 -24.68 12.88 10.05
C ALA A 24 -24.66 13.14 11.57
N GLY A 25 -23.46 13.22 12.12
CA GLY A 25 -23.23 13.69 13.48
C GLY A 25 -23.50 15.19 13.61
N GLY A 26 -24.07 15.60 14.74
CA GLY A 26 -24.33 17.00 15.06
C GLY A 26 -23.06 17.77 15.38
N ALA A 27 -23.03 19.05 15.04
CA ALA A 27 -21.99 19.96 15.50
C ALA A 27 -22.14 20.25 16.99
N GLY A 28 -21.02 20.45 17.69
CA GLY A 28 -21.03 20.78 19.11
C GLY A 28 -19.65 21.18 19.63
N SER A 29 -19.53 21.30 20.95
CA SER A 29 -18.22 21.48 21.58
C SER A 29 -17.29 20.32 21.24
N HIS A 30 -17.84 19.11 21.16
CA HIS A 30 -17.29 17.95 20.48
C HIS A 30 -18.25 17.57 19.36
N GLY A 31 -17.73 17.15 18.21
CA GLY A 31 -18.54 16.66 17.11
C GLY A 31 -19.21 15.34 17.46
N GLY A 32 -20.47 15.16 17.09
CA GLY A 32 -21.13 13.86 17.20
C GLY A 32 -20.67 12.91 16.09
N ASP A 33 -20.69 11.61 16.33
CA ASP A 33 -20.29 10.63 15.31
C ASP A 33 -21.36 10.49 14.22
N GLY A 34 -20.94 10.14 13.02
CA GLY A 34 -21.81 9.74 11.91
C GLY A 34 -22.36 8.33 12.11
N GLY A 35 -23.61 8.11 11.70
CA GLY A 35 -24.25 6.81 11.74
C GLY A 35 -23.69 5.86 10.68
N ALA A 36 -23.73 4.56 10.93
CA ALA A 36 -23.36 3.56 9.92
C ALA A 36 -24.41 3.48 8.80
N GLY A 37 -23.96 3.16 7.60
CA GLY A 37 -24.82 2.84 6.46
C GLY A 37 -25.45 1.45 6.56
N GLY A 38 -26.66 1.31 6.04
CA GLY A 38 -27.44 0.08 6.08
C GLY A 38 -26.93 -1.01 5.14
N ALA A 39 -27.14 -2.27 5.49
CA ALA A 39 -26.83 -3.39 4.61
C ALA A 39 -27.90 -3.56 3.51
N ALA A 40 -27.48 -4.11 2.38
CA ALA A 40 -28.34 -4.47 1.27
C ALA A 40 -28.11 -5.93 0.85
N VAL A 41 -29.20 -6.66 0.62
CA VAL A 41 -29.18 -8.06 0.19
C VAL A 41 -30.18 -8.24 -0.93
N ALA A 42 -29.79 -8.85 -2.06
CA ALA A 42 -30.75 -9.26 -3.08
C ALA A 42 -30.42 -10.63 -3.68
N SER A 43 -31.48 -11.29 -4.15
CA SER A 43 -31.40 -12.53 -4.94
C SER A 43 -31.83 -12.31 -6.40
N SER A 44 -31.82 -11.05 -6.85
CA SER A 44 -32.30 -10.64 -8.17
C SER A 44 -31.15 -10.31 -9.12
N ASN A 45 -31.45 -10.14 -10.40
CA ASN A 45 -30.48 -9.72 -11.43
C ASN A 45 -30.08 -8.24 -11.32
N GLY A 46 -30.61 -7.50 -10.35
CA GLY A 46 -30.29 -6.08 -10.13
C GLY A 46 -29.02 -5.89 -9.30
N ASN A 47 -28.40 -4.71 -9.43
CA ASN A 47 -27.29 -4.32 -8.57
C ASN A 47 -27.76 -4.09 -7.13
N VAL A 48 -26.92 -4.45 -6.17
CA VAL A 48 -27.13 -4.27 -4.73
C VAL A 48 -26.10 -3.28 -4.23
N VAL A 49 -26.54 -2.21 -3.57
CA VAL A 49 -25.64 -1.18 -3.06
C VAL A 49 -25.86 -1.00 -1.56
N GLY A 50 -24.80 -1.05 -0.76
CA GLY A 50 -24.89 -0.69 0.66
C GLY A 50 -25.28 0.78 0.85
N GLY A 51 -25.75 1.15 2.04
CA GLY A 51 -25.97 2.56 2.38
C GLY A 51 -24.66 3.25 2.73
N ALA A 52 -24.47 4.52 2.36
CA ALA A 52 -23.27 5.27 2.73
C ALA A 52 -23.20 5.52 4.26
N GLY A 53 -21.98 5.62 4.79
CA GLY A 53 -21.76 6.08 6.16
C GLY A 53 -22.10 7.58 6.31
N GLY A 54 -22.64 7.96 7.47
CA GLY A 54 -22.90 9.35 7.82
C GLY A 54 -21.61 10.09 8.17
N SER A 55 -21.49 11.37 7.85
CA SER A 55 -20.32 12.17 8.23
C SER A 55 -20.29 12.46 9.73
N GLY A 56 -19.11 12.58 10.31
CA GLY A 56 -18.90 13.09 11.65
C GLY A 56 -19.20 14.59 11.76
N GLY A 57 -19.61 15.03 12.95
CA GLY A 57 -19.95 16.40 13.25
C GLY A 57 -18.72 17.28 13.53
N LEU A 58 -18.87 18.59 13.35
CA LEU A 58 -17.83 19.59 13.66
C LEU A 58 -17.67 19.76 15.18
N GLY A 59 -16.43 19.64 15.68
CA GLY A 59 -16.04 19.96 17.05
C GLY A 59 -15.50 21.39 17.18
N THR A 60 -16.35 22.37 17.51
CA THR A 60 -15.95 23.79 17.47
C THR A 60 -14.94 24.19 18.55
N ALA A 61 -14.84 23.41 19.63
CA ALA A 61 -13.91 23.66 20.74
C ALA A 61 -13.13 22.40 21.15
N GLY A 62 -13.46 21.26 20.56
CA GLY A 62 -13.02 19.93 20.93
C GLY A 62 -12.71 19.11 19.69
N GLN A 63 -12.74 17.78 19.82
CA GLN A 63 -12.49 16.87 18.71
C GLN A 63 -13.69 16.87 17.75
N GLY A 64 -13.42 16.67 16.47
CA GLY A 64 -14.44 16.36 15.50
C GLY A 64 -15.01 14.95 15.72
N GLY A 65 -16.24 14.72 15.30
CA GLY A 65 -16.88 13.40 15.40
C GLY A 65 -16.34 12.45 14.35
N SER A 66 -16.38 11.15 14.61
CA SER A 66 -15.93 10.15 13.64
C SER A 66 -16.96 9.97 12.52
N GLY A 67 -16.51 9.60 11.33
CA GLY A 67 -17.37 9.17 10.25
C GLY A 67 -17.95 7.77 10.46
N GLY A 68 -19.17 7.53 9.97
CA GLY A 68 -19.82 6.22 10.03
C GLY A 68 -19.31 5.26 8.96
N ALA A 69 -19.34 3.95 9.23
CA ALA A 69 -18.95 2.95 8.23
C ALA A 69 -19.96 2.85 7.07
N GLY A 70 -19.47 2.52 5.88
CA GLY A 70 -20.29 2.19 4.72
C GLY A 70 -20.98 0.82 4.85
N GLY A 71 -22.14 0.71 4.23
CA GLY A 71 -23.00 -0.46 4.26
C GLY A 71 -22.50 -1.60 3.38
N LYS A 72 -22.80 -2.84 3.79
CA LYS A 72 -22.45 -4.06 3.05
C LYS A 72 -23.46 -4.34 1.94
N ALA A 73 -23.01 -4.89 0.82
CA ALA A 73 -23.85 -5.41 -0.24
C ALA A 73 -23.62 -6.91 -0.45
N LEU A 74 -24.71 -7.69 -0.48
CA LEU A 74 -24.70 -9.12 -0.79
C LEU A 74 -25.65 -9.42 -1.95
N ASN A 75 -25.13 -9.96 -3.05
CA ASN A 75 -25.94 -10.36 -4.19
C ASN A 75 -25.84 -11.87 -4.44
N TYR A 76 -26.97 -12.54 -4.67
CA TYR A 76 -27.03 -13.94 -5.08
C TYR A 76 -27.43 -14.11 -6.56
N GLY A 77 -27.80 -13.03 -7.25
CA GLY A 77 -28.19 -13.05 -8.66
C GLY A 77 -27.09 -12.56 -9.60
N SER A 78 -27.44 -12.25 -10.85
CA SER A 78 -26.48 -11.83 -11.87
C SER A 78 -26.05 -10.35 -11.80
N GLY A 79 -26.67 -9.55 -10.94
CA GLY A 79 -26.29 -8.15 -10.75
C GLY A 79 -25.04 -8.00 -9.89
N SER A 80 -24.48 -6.80 -9.77
CA SER A 80 -23.27 -6.54 -8.97
C SER A 80 -23.57 -6.30 -7.49
N ALA A 81 -22.60 -6.57 -6.61
CA ALA A 81 -22.65 -6.25 -5.18
C ALA A 81 -21.65 -5.12 -4.86
N ILE A 82 -22.14 -3.94 -4.50
CA ILE A 82 -21.35 -2.72 -4.32
C ILE A 82 -21.44 -2.28 -2.86
N GLY A 83 -20.36 -2.44 -2.09
CA GLY A 83 -20.23 -1.83 -0.77
C GLY A 83 -20.24 -0.31 -0.87
N ALA A 84 -20.83 0.35 0.12
CA ALA A 84 -20.93 1.81 0.11
C ALA A 84 -19.69 2.47 0.71
N ASP A 85 -19.45 3.74 0.42
CA ASP A 85 -18.36 4.47 1.03
C ASP A 85 -18.61 4.75 2.51
N GLY A 86 -17.51 4.91 3.26
CA GLY A 86 -17.55 5.44 4.62
C GLY A 86 -17.95 6.92 4.66
N GLY A 87 -18.32 7.41 5.84
CA GLY A 87 -18.57 8.83 6.10
C GLY A 87 -17.28 9.57 6.46
N ILE A 88 -17.17 10.82 6.05
CA ILE A 88 -16.00 11.68 6.36
C ILE A 88 -15.94 11.98 7.86
N GLY A 89 -14.74 12.00 8.44
CA GLY A 89 -14.50 12.46 9.80
C GLY A 89 -14.74 13.97 9.96
N GLY A 90 -15.34 14.37 11.06
CA GLY A 90 -15.58 15.78 11.37
C GLY A 90 -14.28 16.52 11.70
N SER A 91 -14.16 17.78 11.32
CA SER A 91 -13.06 18.62 11.80
C SER A 91 -13.22 18.96 13.28
N GLY A 92 -12.13 19.26 13.97
CA GLY A 92 -12.18 19.74 15.35
C GLY A 92 -11.07 20.74 15.69
N ALA A 93 -11.33 21.58 16.69
CA ALA A 93 -10.38 22.58 17.15
C ALA A 93 -9.12 21.94 17.76
N VAL A 94 -9.27 20.83 18.51
CA VAL A 94 -8.14 20.13 19.17
C VAL A 94 -7.80 18.79 18.53
N GLY A 95 -8.48 18.41 17.46
CA GLY A 95 -8.23 17.17 16.73
C GLY A 95 -9.36 16.85 15.75
N GLY A 96 -9.01 16.27 14.59
CA GLY A 96 -10.00 15.73 13.66
C GLY A 96 -10.59 14.41 14.15
N GLY A 97 -11.81 14.10 13.72
CA GLY A 97 -12.39 12.77 13.87
C GLY A 97 -11.97 11.86 12.73
N ASP A 98 -11.94 10.55 12.97
CA ASP A 98 -11.50 9.59 11.95
C ASP A 98 -12.53 9.42 10.83
N GLY A 99 -12.05 9.04 9.65
CA GLY A 99 -12.89 8.65 8.53
C GLY A 99 -13.52 7.26 8.74
N GLY A 100 -14.76 7.11 8.28
CA GLY A 100 -15.45 5.83 8.28
C GLY A 100 -14.86 4.84 7.27
N SER A 101 -14.89 3.55 7.60
CA SER A 101 -14.49 2.50 6.67
C SER A 101 -15.49 2.30 5.54
N GLY A 102 -15.01 1.86 4.38
CA GLY A 102 -15.84 1.43 3.26
C GLY A 102 -16.55 0.10 3.53
N GLY A 103 -17.74 -0.04 2.98
CA GLY A 103 -18.55 -1.24 3.04
C GLY A 103 -18.04 -2.34 2.12
N SER A 104 -18.33 -3.59 2.44
CA SER A 104 -17.92 -4.73 1.61
C SER A 104 -18.97 -5.08 0.55
N GLY A 105 -18.53 -5.42 -0.66
CA GLY A 105 -19.34 -6.08 -1.68
C GLY A 105 -19.05 -7.57 -1.75
N ARG A 106 -20.09 -8.41 -1.67
CA ARG A 106 -19.98 -9.87 -1.86
C ARG A 106 -21.00 -10.34 -2.89
N ASN A 107 -20.52 -10.97 -3.95
CA ASN A 107 -21.37 -11.56 -4.98
C ASN A 107 -21.23 -13.08 -4.96
N LEU A 108 -22.37 -13.77 -4.88
CA LEU A 108 -22.50 -15.22 -4.91
C LEU A 108 -23.16 -15.71 -6.22
N GLY A 109 -23.57 -14.79 -7.09
CA GLY A 109 -24.09 -15.07 -8.42
C GLY A 109 -23.05 -14.75 -9.49
N THR A 110 -23.49 -14.34 -10.68
CA THR A 110 -22.61 -14.16 -11.85
C THR A 110 -22.13 -12.72 -12.05
N GLY A 111 -22.56 -11.79 -11.19
CA GLY A 111 -22.15 -10.39 -11.25
C GLY A 111 -20.86 -10.11 -10.50
N SER A 112 -20.36 -8.87 -10.65
CA SER A 112 -19.11 -8.42 -10.00
C SER A 112 -19.31 -8.01 -8.54
N ALA A 113 -18.21 -7.81 -7.82
CA ALA A 113 -18.22 -7.26 -6.47
C ALA A 113 -17.31 -6.03 -6.38
N THR A 114 -17.76 -4.99 -5.70
CA THR A 114 -16.97 -3.78 -5.47
C THR A 114 -17.02 -3.41 -4.00
N GLY A 115 -15.87 -3.17 -3.38
CA GLY A 115 -15.80 -2.61 -2.04
C GLY A 115 -15.94 -1.10 -2.07
N GLY A 116 -16.61 -0.52 -1.08
CA GLY A 116 -16.72 0.93 -0.93
C GLY A 116 -15.40 1.54 -0.47
N ALA A 117 -15.15 2.80 -0.80
CA ALA A 117 -13.97 3.50 -0.34
C ALA A 117 -14.05 3.83 1.16
N GLY A 118 -12.90 3.82 1.82
CA GLY A 118 -12.74 4.46 3.11
C GLY A 118 -12.81 5.98 2.96
N ALA A 119 -13.33 6.66 3.97
CA ALA A 119 -13.48 8.11 3.93
C ALA A 119 -12.27 8.82 4.52
N THR A 120 -12.12 10.10 4.17
CA THR A 120 -11.05 10.94 4.70
C THR A 120 -11.28 11.27 6.18
N GLY A 121 -10.20 11.31 6.97
CA GLY A 121 -10.22 11.83 8.32
C GLY A 121 -10.42 13.35 8.36
N GLY A 122 -10.96 13.85 9.46
CA GLY A 122 -11.21 15.27 9.65
C GLY A 122 -9.94 16.06 9.99
N ASP A 123 -9.97 17.37 9.77
CA ASP A 123 -8.85 18.25 10.13
C ASP A 123 -8.84 18.62 11.62
N GLY A 124 -7.66 18.69 12.23
CA GLY A 124 -7.41 19.21 13.58
C GLY A 124 -6.76 20.59 13.54
N ALA A 125 -7.50 21.67 13.82
CA ALA A 125 -6.96 23.03 13.68
C ALA A 125 -5.75 23.32 14.60
N HIS A 126 -5.77 22.76 15.82
CA HIS A 126 -4.70 22.91 16.83
C HIS A 126 -4.25 21.56 17.42
N GLY A 127 -4.71 20.45 16.85
CA GLY A 127 -4.30 19.10 17.24
C GLY A 127 -4.14 18.20 16.03
N ALA A 128 -4.03 16.89 16.25
CA ALA A 128 -3.80 15.96 15.15
C ALA A 128 -4.96 15.93 14.14
N GLY A 129 -4.64 15.67 12.87
CA GLY A 129 -5.66 15.25 11.91
C GLY A 129 -6.20 13.87 12.27
N GLY A 130 -7.46 13.61 11.90
CA GLY A 130 -8.06 12.28 12.05
C GLY A 130 -7.51 11.31 11.01
N ASP A 131 -7.51 10.02 11.33
CA ASP A 131 -7.05 9.00 10.41
C ASP A 131 -8.07 8.75 9.28
N GLY A 132 -7.58 8.31 8.13
CA GLY A 132 -8.42 7.87 7.02
C GLY A 132 -9.04 6.49 7.29
N GLY A 133 -10.28 6.29 6.85
CA GLY A 133 -10.97 5.01 6.96
C GLY A 133 -10.39 3.95 6.02
N ALA A 134 -10.46 2.68 6.40
CA ALA A 134 -10.04 1.59 5.52
C ALA A 134 -11.01 1.38 4.34
N GLY A 135 -10.49 0.92 3.20
CA GLY A 135 -11.29 0.50 2.06
C GLY A 135 -12.04 -0.82 2.32
N GLY A 136 -13.21 -0.97 1.71
CA GLY A 136 -14.06 -2.15 1.82
C GLY A 136 -13.55 -3.32 0.97
N SER A 137 -13.78 -4.55 1.43
CA SER A 137 -13.43 -5.74 0.67
C SER A 137 -14.41 -6.04 -0.47
N ALA A 138 -13.92 -6.63 -1.55
CA ALA A 138 -14.73 -7.16 -2.64
C ALA A 138 -14.51 -8.67 -2.77
N HIS A 139 -15.60 -9.43 -2.81
CA HIS A 139 -15.56 -10.89 -2.89
C HIS A 139 -16.52 -11.42 -3.94
N VAL A 140 -16.03 -12.24 -4.87
CA VAL A 140 -16.84 -12.98 -5.84
C VAL A 140 -16.69 -14.48 -5.57
N GLU A 141 -17.82 -15.16 -5.39
CA GLU A 141 -17.98 -16.61 -5.41
C GLU A 141 -18.97 -16.93 -6.53
N SER A 142 -18.48 -17.23 -7.73
CA SER A 142 -19.36 -17.58 -8.86
C SER A 142 -18.98 -18.91 -9.47
N SER A 143 -19.95 -19.62 -10.04
CA SER A 143 -19.72 -20.78 -10.90
C SER A 143 -19.50 -20.39 -12.38
N GLU A 144 -19.59 -19.10 -12.74
CA GLU A 144 -19.45 -18.62 -14.13
C GLU A 144 -18.45 -17.45 -14.27
N ASP A 145 -17.76 -17.41 -15.42
CA ASP A 145 -16.38 -16.94 -15.61
C ASP A 145 -16.10 -15.41 -15.57
N ALA A 146 -17.09 -14.50 -15.58
CA ALA A 146 -16.81 -13.09 -15.96
C ALA A 146 -16.74 -12.06 -14.81
N ALA A 147 -17.04 -12.45 -13.57
CA ALA A 147 -17.17 -11.51 -12.47
C ALA A 147 -15.81 -11.03 -11.93
N VAL A 148 -15.67 -9.71 -11.71
CA VAL A 148 -14.41 -9.10 -11.29
C VAL A 148 -14.57 -8.43 -9.91
N PRO A 149 -13.92 -8.94 -8.85
CA PRO A 149 -13.86 -8.26 -7.56
C PRO A 149 -12.85 -7.11 -7.59
N THR A 150 -13.31 -5.90 -7.25
CA THR A 150 -12.47 -4.70 -7.08
C THR A 150 -12.65 -4.13 -5.68
N ALA A 151 -11.63 -4.20 -4.85
CA ALA A 151 -11.73 -3.68 -3.49
C ALA A 151 -11.68 -2.15 -3.43
N GLY A 152 -12.25 -1.60 -2.36
CA GLY A 152 -12.29 -0.15 -2.14
C GLY A 152 -10.93 0.40 -1.73
N ARG A 153 -10.66 1.66 -2.06
CA ARG A 153 -9.44 2.36 -1.63
C ARG A 153 -9.55 2.80 -0.17
N GLY A 154 -8.41 2.93 0.50
CA GLY A 154 -8.33 3.61 1.79
C GLY A 154 -8.60 5.11 1.67
N GLY A 155 -9.12 5.71 2.73
CA GLY A 155 -9.34 7.14 2.84
C GLY A 155 -8.07 7.87 3.26
N ASN A 156 -7.97 9.15 2.95
CA ASN A 156 -6.80 9.95 3.32
C ASN A 156 -6.84 10.34 4.81
N GLY A 157 -5.68 10.56 5.40
CA GLY A 157 -5.58 11.21 6.71
C GLY A 157 -5.90 12.70 6.63
N GLY A 158 -6.46 13.25 7.71
CA GLY A 158 -6.74 14.67 7.88
C GLY A 158 -5.49 15.49 8.19
N THR A 159 -5.57 16.79 7.97
CA THR A 159 -4.48 17.71 8.33
C THR A 159 -4.54 18.08 9.81
N GLY A 160 -3.40 18.38 10.43
CA GLY A 160 -3.39 18.87 11.81
C GLY A 160 -2.03 19.40 12.26
N THR A 161 -1.82 19.57 13.56
CA THR A 161 -0.48 19.84 14.10
C THR A 161 0.46 18.69 13.78
N THR A 162 -0.03 17.46 13.90
CA THR A 162 0.48 16.25 13.25
C THR A 162 -0.57 15.78 12.25
N GLY A 163 -0.15 15.27 11.09
CA GLY A 163 -1.09 14.71 10.12
C GLY A 163 -1.68 13.37 10.59
N GLY A 164 -2.94 13.12 10.25
CA GLY A 164 -3.55 11.80 10.44
C GLY A 164 -3.02 10.79 9.43
N ASN A 165 -3.05 9.50 9.73
CA ASN A 165 -2.58 8.46 8.82
C ASN A 165 -3.59 8.19 7.70
N GLY A 166 -3.11 7.72 6.57
CA GLY A 166 -3.95 7.17 5.51
C GLY A 166 -4.53 5.81 5.87
N GLY A 167 -5.77 5.55 5.48
CA GLY A 167 -6.43 4.26 5.65
C GLY A 167 -5.86 3.20 4.72
N ALA A 168 -5.87 1.94 5.15
CA ALA A 168 -5.47 0.82 4.30
C ALA A 168 -6.48 0.59 3.16
N GLY A 169 -6.00 0.09 2.02
CA GLY A 169 -6.83 -0.40 0.93
C GLY A 169 -7.57 -1.69 1.28
N GLY A 170 -8.72 -1.91 0.63
CA GLY A 170 -9.55 -3.08 0.82
C GLY A 170 -8.98 -4.35 0.17
N LYS A 171 -9.42 -5.52 0.63
CA LYS A 171 -9.01 -6.82 0.05
C LYS A 171 -9.93 -7.22 -1.11
N GLY A 172 -9.34 -7.61 -2.24
CA GLY A 172 -10.04 -8.21 -3.37
C GLY A 172 -9.86 -9.72 -3.38
N SER A 173 -10.94 -10.48 -3.57
CA SER A 173 -10.88 -11.95 -3.59
C SER A 173 -11.86 -12.51 -4.62
N ALA A 174 -11.38 -13.39 -5.49
CA ALA A 174 -12.21 -14.26 -6.32
C ALA A 174 -11.96 -15.72 -5.94
N GLY A 175 -13.00 -16.38 -5.44
CA GLY A 175 -13.04 -17.82 -5.27
C GLY A 175 -14.07 -18.43 -6.21
N THR A 176 -13.87 -19.66 -6.65
CA THR A 176 -14.89 -20.39 -7.41
C THR A 176 -15.41 -21.56 -6.58
N VAL A 177 -16.74 -21.67 -6.47
CA VAL A 177 -17.42 -22.89 -6.02
C VAL A 177 -17.99 -23.56 -7.27
N GLY A 178 -17.16 -24.26 -8.04
CA GLY A 178 -17.59 -24.89 -9.30
C GLY A 178 -16.45 -25.11 -10.30
N SER A 179 -16.80 -25.54 -11.51
CA SER A 179 -15.86 -25.84 -12.60
C SER A 179 -15.59 -24.67 -13.56
N GLY A 180 -16.13 -23.47 -13.31
CA GLY A 180 -15.80 -22.25 -14.05
C GLY A 180 -14.55 -21.57 -13.49
N GLY A 181 -13.74 -20.92 -14.31
CA GLY A 181 -12.58 -20.16 -13.88
C GLY A 181 -12.86 -18.66 -13.94
N SER A 182 -12.43 -17.87 -12.95
CA SER A 182 -12.51 -16.40 -13.09
C SER A 182 -11.60 -15.93 -14.24
N ASN A 183 -12.16 -15.32 -15.28
CA ASN A 183 -11.41 -14.74 -16.39
C ASN A 183 -11.04 -13.27 -16.19
N GLY A 184 -11.59 -12.63 -15.16
CA GLY A 184 -11.29 -11.24 -14.81
C GLY A 184 -10.19 -11.10 -13.76
N SER A 185 -9.38 -10.05 -13.87
CA SER A 185 -8.29 -9.78 -12.91
C SER A 185 -8.82 -9.23 -11.59
N VAL A 186 -8.44 -9.84 -10.46
CA VAL A 186 -8.79 -9.41 -9.11
C VAL A 186 -7.89 -8.27 -8.67
N SER A 187 -8.46 -7.19 -8.12
CA SER A 187 -7.68 -6.07 -7.60
C SER A 187 -7.90 -5.82 -6.12
N GLY A 188 -6.80 -5.70 -5.37
CA GLY A 188 -6.77 -5.04 -4.08
C GLY A 188 -6.99 -3.53 -4.23
N GLY A 189 -7.42 -2.87 -3.15
CA GLY A 189 -7.61 -1.42 -3.14
C GLY A 189 -6.30 -0.69 -2.84
N ASP A 190 -6.07 0.48 -3.42
CA ASP A 190 -4.93 1.33 -3.04
C ASP A 190 -5.09 1.83 -1.59
N GLY A 191 -3.97 2.05 -0.90
CA GLY A 191 -3.93 2.76 0.38
C GLY A 191 -4.22 4.25 0.23
N GLY A 192 -4.74 4.87 1.29
CA GLY A 192 -4.97 6.31 1.37
C GLY A 192 -3.71 7.09 1.69
N THR A 193 -3.64 8.37 1.33
CA THR A 193 -2.47 9.20 1.65
C THR A 193 -2.47 9.62 3.11
N GLY A 194 -1.29 9.80 3.70
CA GLY A 194 -1.14 10.46 4.98
C GLY A 194 -1.52 11.94 4.92
N GLY A 195 -1.95 12.48 6.05
CA GLY A 195 -2.34 13.86 6.25
C GLY A 195 -1.13 14.79 6.48
N THR A 196 -1.33 16.08 6.27
CA THR A 196 -0.29 17.09 6.50
C THR A 196 -0.17 17.45 7.98
N GLY A 197 1.05 17.39 8.53
CA GLY A 197 1.42 18.05 9.77
C GLY A 197 1.82 19.50 9.52
N THR A 198 1.15 20.45 10.16
CA THR A 198 1.42 21.88 10.00
C THR A 198 2.60 22.35 10.83
N VAL A 199 2.89 21.66 11.94
CA VAL A 199 4.00 21.96 12.85
C VAL A 199 4.87 20.73 13.09
N GLY A 200 4.23 19.61 13.43
CA GLY A 200 4.84 18.31 13.65
C GLY A 200 4.85 17.45 12.39
N ASN A 201 4.86 16.14 12.58
CA ASN A 201 5.09 15.19 11.50
C ASN A 201 3.89 15.09 10.55
N GLY A 202 4.16 14.70 9.31
CA GLY A 202 3.12 14.19 8.41
C GLY A 202 2.62 12.83 8.90
N GLY A 203 1.38 12.49 8.56
CA GLY A 203 0.85 11.16 8.83
C GLY A 203 1.40 10.13 7.85
N ASP A 204 1.45 8.87 8.22
CA ASP A 204 1.91 7.80 7.33
C ASP A 204 0.86 7.51 6.24
N GLY A 205 1.32 7.02 5.09
CA GLY A 205 0.44 6.50 4.05
C GLY A 205 -0.11 5.11 4.39
N GLY A 206 -1.32 4.81 3.94
CA GLY A 206 -1.98 3.53 4.15
C GLY A 206 -1.39 2.42 3.27
N ALA A 207 -1.41 1.18 3.74
CA ALA A 207 -0.98 0.03 2.92
C ALA A 207 -1.97 -0.27 1.79
N GLY A 208 -1.47 -0.80 0.68
CA GLY A 208 -2.27 -1.38 -0.38
C GLY A 208 -2.94 -2.68 0.04
N GLY A 209 -4.12 -2.94 -0.50
CA GLY A 209 -4.92 -4.13 -0.23
C GLY A 209 -4.44 -5.37 -0.99
N SER A 210 -4.76 -6.55 -0.48
CA SER A 210 -4.39 -7.82 -1.11
C SER A 210 -5.35 -8.23 -2.22
N ALA A 211 -4.86 -9.02 -3.17
CA ALA A 211 -5.66 -9.71 -4.19
C ALA A 211 -5.46 -11.24 -4.14
N TYR A 212 -6.56 -11.99 -4.25
CA TYR A 212 -6.55 -13.45 -4.23
C TYR A 212 -7.38 -14.02 -5.38
N VAL A 213 -6.79 -14.94 -6.14
CA VAL A 213 -7.46 -15.83 -7.10
C VAL A 213 -7.25 -17.26 -6.64
N ASP A 214 -8.31 -17.90 -6.16
CA ASP A 214 -8.21 -19.25 -5.56
C ASP A 214 -8.47 -20.39 -6.57
N SER A 215 -8.99 -20.05 -7.76
CA SER A 215 -9.39 -21.05 -8.76
C SER A 215 -8.24 -21.42 -9.69
N GLN A 216 -7.96 -22.72 -9.80
CA GLN A 216 -6.96 -23.26 -10.74
C GLN A 216 -7.32 -23.10 -12.21
N LEU A 217 -8.60 -22.84 -12.50
CA LEU A 217 -9.11 -22.63 -13.85
C LEU A 217 -9.15 -21.15 -14.24
N ALA A 218 -8.93 -20.25 -13.28
CA ALA A 218 -8.95 -18.82 -13.55
C ALA A 218 -7.87 -18.44 -14.56
N THR A 219 -8.17 -17.50 -15.45
CA THR A 219 -7.19 -16.95 -16.41
C THR A 219 -6.83 -15.50 -16.13
N GLY A 220 -7.58 -14.84 -15.23
CA GLY A 220 -7.31 -13.47 -14.80
C GLY A 220 -6.15 -13.37 -13.81
N ASP A 221 -5.58 -12.17 -13.73
CA ASP A 221 -4.46 -11.87 -12.82
C ASP A 221 -4.95 -11.59 -11.40
N ALA A 222 -4.11 -11.83 -10.40
CA ALA A 222 -4.27 -11.27 -9.06
C ALA A 222 -3.37 -10.04 -8.94
N VAL A 223 -3.92 -8.87 -8.65
CA VAL A 223 -3.19 -7.60 -8.61
C VAL A 223 -3.39 -6.94 -7.25
N GLY A 224 -2.32 -6.84 -6.43
CA GLY A 224 -2.38 -6.10 -5.17
C GLY A 224 -2.74 -4.62 -5.37
N GLY A 225 -3.05 -3.89 -4.29
CA GLY A 225 -3.21 -2.43 -4.32
C GLY A 225 -1.88 -1.72 -4.12
N ARG A 226 -1.72 -0.48 -4.58
CA ARG A 226 -0.53 0.33 -4.25
C ARG A 226 -0.59 0.84 -2.82
N GLY A 227 0.57 1.12 -2.24
CA GLY A 227 0.64 1.93 -1.02
C GLY A 227 0.11 3.35 -1.22
N GLY A 228 -0.23 4.01 -0.12
CA GLY A 228 -0.57 5.43 -0.06
C GLY A 228 0.66 6.29 0.23
N VAL A 229 0.73 7.49 -0.32
CA VAL A 229 1.87 8.40 -0.10
C VAL A 229 1.86 8.92 1.34
N GLY A 230 3.04 9.06 1.96
CA GLY A 230 3.20 9.69 3.26
C GLY A 230 2.85 11.18 3.24
N GLY A 231 2.29 11.67 4.33
CA GLY A 231 1.90 13.07 4.48
C GLY A 231 3.10 14.00 4.69
N THR A 232 2.95 15.27 4.33
CA THR A 232 4.02 16.26 4.55
C THR A 232 4.08 16.69 6.02
N GLY A 233 5.28 16.75 6.61
CA GLY A 233 5.53 17.33 7.92
C GLY A 233 5.75 18.84 7.87
N GLY A 234 5.57 19.50 9.01
CA GLY A 234 5.76 20.94 9.15
C GLY A 234 7.24 21.33 9.14
N ALA A 235 7.51 22.62 9.40
CA ALA A 235 8.89 23.14 9.40
C ALA A 235 9.81 22.41 10.39
N SER A 236 9.28 21.94 11.52
CA SER A 236 10.01 21.17 12.53
C SER A 236 9.69 19.67 12.48
N GLY A 237 8.81 19.25 11.57
CA GLY A 237 8.35 17.88 11.45
C GLY A 237 9.12 17.09 10.40
N ILE A 238 9.07 15.77 10.55
CA ILE A 238 9.50 14.82 9.52
C ILE A 238 8.27 14.46 8.68
N GLY A 239 8.45 14.22 7.39
CA GLY A 239 7.36 13.69 6.58
C GLY A 239 6.98 12.26 6.97
N GLY A 240 5.73 11.90 6.76
CA GLY A 240 5.24 10.55 7.06
C GLY A 240 5.83 9.50 6.12
N SER A 241 5.85 8.25 6.55
CA SER A 241 6.32 7.14 5.72
C SER A 241 5.31 6.82 4.63
N GLY A 242 5.78 6.32 3.49
CA GLY A 242 4.92 5.76 2.45
C GLY A 242 4.35 4.40 2.85
N GLY A 243 3.16 4.09 2.35
CA GLY A 243 2.49 2.82 2.56
C GLY A 243 3.13 1.69 1.74
N ASN A 244 3.08 0.48 2.28
CA ASN A 244 3.51 -0.72 1.54
C ASN A 244 2.54 -1.05 0.42
N GLY A 245 3.05 -1.66 -0.65
CA GLY A 245 2.25 -2.28 -1.69
C GLY A 245 1.52 -3.54 -1.23
N GLY A 246 0.49 -3.91 -1.96
CA GLY A 246 -0.43 -4.99 -1.66
C GLY A 246 0.07 -6.34 -2.17
N TYR A 247 -0.28 -7.38 -1.42
CA TYR A 247 0.01 -8.78 -1.76
C TYR A 247 -0.87 -9.30 -2.89
N ALA A 248 -0.33 -10.17 -3.75
CA ALA A 248 -1.09 -10.90 -4.76
C ALA A 248 -0.85 -12.41 -4.71
N GLU A 249 -1.93 -13.18 -4.86
CA GLU A 249 -1.89 -14.64 -4.93
C GLU A 249 -2.78 -15.17 -6.06
N ASN A 250 -2.22 -16.00 -6.94
CA ASN A 250 -2.95 -16.58 -8.06
C ASN A 250 -2.75 -18.10 -8.17
N HIS A 251 -3.85 -18.86 -8.17
CA HIS A 251 -3.84 -20.31 -8.37
C HIS A 251 -4.10 -20.73 -9.82
N GLY A 252 -4.49 -19.80 -10.69
CA GLY A 252 -4.87 -20.04 -12.09
C GLY A 252 -3.75 -19.78 -13.10
N ALA A 253 -4.13 -19.62 -14.36
CA ALA A 253 -3.21 -19.37 -15.46
C ALA A 253 -2.74 -17.91 -15.57
N GLY A 254 -3.42 -16.97 -14.92
CA GLY A 254 -3.02 -15.56 -14.88
C GLY A 254 -1.88 -15.29 -13.90
N ASP A 255 -1.32 -14.10 -13.96
CA ASP A 255 -0.16 -13.70 -13.15
C ASP A 255 -0.58 -13.28 -11.73
N ALA A 256 0.35 -13.39 -10.79
CA ALA A 256 0.28 -12.72 -9.49
C ALA A 256 1.17 -11.47 -9.52
N ILE A 257 0.59 -10.30 -9.28
CA ILE A 257 1.26 -9.00 -9.38
C ILE A 257 1.14 -8.25 -8.05
N GLY A 258 2.21 -8.29 -7.26
CA GLY A 258 2.37 -7.39 -6.13
C GLY A 258 2.57 -5.97 -6.64
N ARG A 259 1.89 -4.99 -6.04
CA ARG A 259 2.01 -3.59 -6.47
C ARG A 259 3.05 -2.84 -5.67
N ASP A 260 3.48 -1.70 -6.20
CA ASP A 260 4.53 -0.90 -5.59
C ASP A 260 4.12 -0.33 -4.24
N GLY A 261 5.13 -0.12 -3.39
CA GLY A 261 5.01 0.80 -2.27
C GLY A 261 4.85 2.24 -2.75
N ALA A 262 4.58 3.15 -1.82
CA ALA A 262 4.42 4.56 -2.13
C ALA A 262 5.52 5.41 -1.50
N LEU A 263 5.73 6.60 -2.06
CA LEU A 263 6.73 7.55 -1.58
C LEU A 263 6.43 7.96 -0.12
N GLY A 264 7.48 8.26 0.64
CA GLY A 264 7.34 9.04 1.87
C GLY A 264 6.83 10.46 1.60
N GLY A 265 6.48 11.16 2.67
CA GLY A 265 6.17 12.59 2.63
C GLY A 265 7.42 13.42 2.92
N THR A 266 7.41 14.70 2.53
CA THR A 266 8.50 15.63 2.84
C THR A 266 8.32 16.26 4.22
N GLY A 267 9.39 16.65 4.90
CA GLY A 267 9.33 17.42 6.14
C GLY A 267 10.49 18.41 6.30
N GLY A 268 10.29 19.47 7.08
CA GLY A 268 11.32 20.49 7.30
C GLY A 268 12.52 19.99 8.12
N ALA A 269 12.29 19.03 9.02
CA ALA A 269 13.31 18.39 9.85
C ALA A 269 13.82 17.05 9.30
N GLY A 270 13.23 16.54 8.22
CA GLY A 270 13.62 15.26 7.61
C GLY A 270 12.59 14.75 6.60
N GLY A 271 13.05 13.91 5.67
CA GLY A 271 12.17 13.21 4.73
C GLY A 271 11.57 11.94 5.34
N GLY A 272 10.38 11.58 4.90
CA GLY A 272 9.74 10.30 5.20
C GLY A 272 10.32 9.16 4.34
N ALA A 273 10.34 7.96 4.91
CA ALA A 273 10.79 6.75 4.23
C ALA A 273 9.80 6.31 3.13
N GLY A 274 10.31 5.65 2.09
CA GLY A 274 9.49 5.00 1.08
C GLY A 274 8.86 3.70 1.59
N GLY A 275 7.70 3.35 1.05
CA GLY A 275 7.01 2.11 1.34
C GLY A 275 7.61 0.92 0.61
N ASN A 276 7.51 -0.27 1.21
CA ASN A 276 7.98 -1.51 0.58
C ASN A 276 7.04 -1.95 -0.55
N GLY A 277 7.58 -2.65 -1.55
CA GLY A 277 6.81 -3.31 -2.59
C GLY A 277 5.98 -4.49 -2.09
N GLY A 278 4.88 -4.77 -2.78
CA GLY A 278 3.99 -5.88 -2.49
C GLY A 278 4.57 -7.22 -2.96
N ASN A 279 4.35 -8.28 -2.18
CA ASN A 279 4.77 -9.63 -2.56
C ASN A 279 3.80 -10.27 -3.57
N ALA A 280 4.30 -11.24 -4.35
CA ALA A 280 3.51 -11.97 -5.33
C ALA A 280 3.76 -13.49 -5.24
N THR A 281 2.68 -14.27 -5.25
CA THR A 281 2.73 -15.73 -5.24
C THR A 281 1.86 -16.33 -6.34
N SER A 282 2.45 -17.14 -7.22
CA SER A 282 1.72 -17.92 -8.22
C SER A 282 1.82 -19.42 -7.91
N TRP A 283 0.66 -20.04 -7.70
CA TRP A 283 0.49 -21.49 -7.57
C TRP A 283 0.02 -22.16 -8.86
N GLY A 284 -0.43 -21.37 -9.84
CA GLY A 284 -0.88 -21.86 -11.13
C GLY A 284 0.20 -21.75 -12.21
N THR A 285 -0.18 -21.54 -13.47
CA THR A 285 0.79 -21.51 -14.59
C THR A 285 1.28 -20.11 -14.94
N GLY A 286 0.66 -19.06 -14.38
CA GLY A 286 1.10 -17.68 -14.55
C GLY A 286 2.32 -17.33 -13.71
N GLY A 287 2.92 -16.17 -13.98
CA GLY A 287 4.12 -15.68 -13.32
C GLY A 287 3.85 -15.01 -11.97
N ALA A 288 4.92 -14.68 -11.26
CA ALA A 288 4.86 -13.86 -10.06
C ALA A 288 5.75 -12.62 -10.24
N ILE A 289 5.16 -11.44 -10.17
CA ILE A 289 5.84 -10.15 -10.33
C ILE A 289 5.61 -9.36 -9.06
N ALA A 290 6.64 -9.16 -8.25
CA ALA A 290 6.52 -8.40 -7.03
C ALA A 290 6.64 -6.88 -7.29
N GLY A 291 6.07 -6.09 -6.40
CA GLY A 291 6.06 -4.64 -6.51
C GLY A 291 7.40 -4.03 -6.14
N ALA A 292 7.72 -2.88 -6.70
CA ALA A 292 8.89 -2.11 -6.32
C ALA A 292 8.71 -1.44 -4.94
N GLY A 293 9.80 -1.33 -4.20
CA GLY A 293 9.90 -0.36 -3.11
C GLY A 293 9.93 1.06 -3.68
N ALA A 294 9.37 2.01 -2.93
CA ALA A 294 9.37 3.41 -3.31
C ALA A 294 10.57 4.14 -2.72
N ASP A 295 10.96 5.24 -3.35
CA ASP A 295 12.06 6.06 -2.84
C ASP A 295 11.69 6.71 -1.49
N GLY A 296 12.72 6.93 -0.67
CA GLY A 296 12.64 7.85 0.44
C GLY A 296 12.67 9.29 -0.06
N THR A 297 12.06 10.20 0.69
CA THR A 297 12.05 11.61 0.32
C THR A 297 13.25 12.35 0.86
N SER A 298 13.68 13.38 0.15
CA SER A 298 14.69 14.30 0.66
C SER A 298 14.18 15.08 1.87
N ALA A 299 15.10 15.41 2.77
CA ALA A 299 14.85 16.38 3.82
C ALA A 299 14.62 17.79 3.26
N GLY A 300 14.12 18.69 4.11
CA GLY A 300 14.16 20.12 3.87
C GLY A 300 15.57 20.70 3.96
N SER A 301 15.70 21.93 4.46
CA SER A 301 17.00 22.60 4.58
C SER A 301 17.94 21.93 5.60
N VAL A 302 17.38 21.19 6.57
CA VAL A 302 18.11 20.49 7.64
C VAL A 302 17.52 19.08 7.82
N GLY A 303 18.32 18.18 8.38
CA GLY A 303 17.86 16.84 8.77
C GLY A 303 18.11 15.75 7.74
N SER A 304 17.81 14.50 8.12
CA SER A 304 18.13 13.32 7.31
C SER A 304 17.13 13.08 6.19
N GLY A 305 17.62 12.55 5.06
CA GLY A 305 16.76 12.00 4.03
C GLY A 305 16.05 10.73 4.52
N GLY A 306 14.88 10.44 3.97
CA GLY A 306 14.16 9.20 4.26
C GLY A 306 14.82 8.00 3.59
N ASP A 307 14.74 6.83 4.20
CA ASP A 307 15.22 5.58 3.59
C ASP A 307 14.33 5.15 2.42
N GLY A 308 14.90 4.47 1.44
CA GLY A 308 14.16 3.81 0.37
C GLY A 308 13.48 2.53 0.85
N GLY A 309 12.32 2.22 0.27
CA GLY A 309 11.57 0.99 0.55
C GLY A 309 12.20 -0.23 -0.09
N ASN A 310 12.02 -1.39 0.52
CA ASN A 310 12.49 -2.66 -0.04
C ASN A 310 11.58 -3.12 -1.19
N GLY A 311 12.15 -3.86 -2.13
CA GLY A 311 11.39 -4.59 -3.13
C GLY A 311 10.57 -5.73 -2.56
N GLY A 312 9.44 -6.07 -3.22
CA GLY A 312 8.64 -7.23 -2.84
C GLY A 312 9.27 -8.56 -3.29
N ARG A 313 8.88 -9.66 -2.65
CA ARG A 313 9.28 -11.03 -3.02
C ARG A 313 8.32 -11.64 -4.03
N ALA A 314 8.86 -12.32 -5.05
CA ALA A 314 8.10 -13.12 -6.00
C ALA A 314 8.33 -14.62 -5.81
N TYR A 315 7.25 -15.40 -5.88
CA TYR A 315 7.29 -16.86 -5.72
C TYR A 315 6.42 -17.57 -6.76
N VAL A 316 7.02 -18.40 -7.61
CA VAL A 316 6.31 -19.34 -8.51
C VAL A 316 6.46 -20.75 -7.96
N ALA A 317 5.37 -21.32 -7.46
CA ALA A 317 5.38 -22.62 -6.80
C ALA A 317 5.17 -23.82 -7.75
N ASN A 318 4.54 -23.58 -8.91
CA ASN A 318 4.15 -24.65 -9.81
C ASN A 318 5.31 -25.10 -10.71
N THR A 319 5.63 -26.39 -10.65
CA THR A 319 6.68 -26.99 -11.48
C THR A 319 6.34 -27.01 -12.97
N ALA A 320 5.05 -26.91 -13.33
CA ALA A 320 4.59 -26.81 -14.71
C ALA A 320 4.58 -25.38 -15.26
N ALA A 321 4.77 -24.34 -14.42
CA ALA A 321 4.81 -22.96 -14.89
C ALA A 321 6.03 -22.72 -15.79
N ALA A 322 5.83 -21.97 -16.89
CA ALA A 322 6.91 -21.56 -17.80
C ALA A 322 7.24 -20.06 -17.70
N THR A 323 6.54 -19.36 -16.81
CA THR A 323 6.64 -17.92 -16.55
C THR A 323 7.63 -17.63 -15.43
N ASN A 324 8.07 -16.39 -15.34
CA ASN A 324 9.12 -15.98 -14.43
C ASN A 324 8.59 -15.63 -13.03
N ALA A 325 9.45 -15.80 -12.04
CA ALA A 325 9.38 -15.10 -10.76
C ALA A 325 10.31 -13.88 -10.82
N VAL A 326 9.77 -12.67 -10.63
CA VAL A 326 10.52 -11.41 -10.71
C VAL A 326 10.34 -10.62 -9.43
N GLY A 327 11.43 -10.48 -8.66
CA GLY A 327 11.47 -9.67 -7.45
C GLY A 327 11.25 -8.19 -7.75
N GLY A 328 10.81 -7.44 -6.75
CA GLY A 328 10.59 -6.01 -6.86
C GLY A 328 11.89 -5.23 -6.73
N ARG A 329 12.11 -4.18 -7.52
CA ARG A 329 13.27 -3.30 -7.31
C ARG A 329 13.13 -2.50 -6.03
N ALA A 330 14.22 -2.22 -5.35
CA ALA A 330 14.22 -1.32 -4.20
C ALA A 330 14.04 0.17 -4.56
N GLY A 331 13.63 0.97 -3.59
CA GLY A 331 13.66 2.43 -3.64
C GLY A 331 15.02 3.00 -3.25
N ALA A 332 15.36 4.16 -3.79
CA ALA A 332 16.51 4.94 -3.40
C ALA A 332 16.28 5.68 -2.07
N GLY A 333 17.35 5.96 -1.34
CA GLY A 333 17.32 6.85 -0.18
C GLY A 333 17.23 8.32 -0.60
N GLY A 334 16.49 9.11 0.17
CA GLY A 334 16.35 10.54 -0.01
C GLY A 334 17.61 11.32 0.39
N THR A 335 17.79 12.51 -0.14
CA THR A 335 18.94 13.35 0.23
C THR A 335 18.75 14.01 1.59
N GLY A 336 19.77 14.00 2.45
CA GLY A 336 19.81 14.79 3.68
C GLY A 336 20.07 16.27 3.38
N GLY A 337 19.56 17.14 4.26
CA GLY A 337 19.83 18.57 4.27
C GLY A 337 21.19 18.90 4.88
N ALA A 338 21.43 20.17 5.17
CA ALA A 338 22.66 20.62 5.84
C ALA A 338 22.78 19.95 7.22
N GLY A 339 23.97 19.43 7.53
CA GLY A 339 24.24 18.62 8.73
C GLY A 339 23.45 17.31 8.84
N GLY A 340 22.67 16.93 7.82
CA GLY A 340 21.88 15.71 7.78
C GLY A 340 22.59 14.58 7.03
N VAL A 341 22.28 13.34 7.35
CA VAL A 341 22.75 12.16 6.60
C VAL A 341 21.75 11.83 5.50
N GLY A 342 22.22 11.34 4.36
CA GLY A 342 21.34 10.80 3.33
C GLY A 342 20.64 9.51 3.78
N GLY A 343 19.45 9.25 3.28
CA GLY A 343 18.73 8.01 3.54
C GLY A 343 19.44 6.82 2.91
N ASN A 344 19.28 5.63 3.46
CA ASN A 344 19.79 4.40 2.86
C ASN A 344 18.88 3.98 1.68
N GLY A 345 19.45 3.30 0.70
CA GLY A 345 18.66 2.59 -0.31
C GLY A 345 18.02 1.32 0.27
N GLY A 346 16.87 0.91 -0.25
CA GLY A 346 16.21 -0.34 0.14
C GLY A 346 16.89 -1.57 -0.44
N THR A 347 16.57 -2.76 0.08
CA THR A 347 17.03 -4.03 -0.49
C THR A 347 16.16 -4.47 -1.66
N GLY A 348 16.78 -5.03 -2.69
CA GLY A 348 16.08 -5.64 -3.81
C GLY A 348 15.21 -6.82 -3.39
N GLY A 349 14.17 -7.08 -4.15
CA GLY A 349 13.22 -8.16 -3.91
C GLY A 349 13.76 -9.52 -4.35
N ASN A 350 13.51 -10.54 -3.55
CA ASN A 350 13.92 -11.91 -3.85
C ASN A 350 12.94 -12.57 -4.83
N ALA A 351 13.44 -13.57 -5.57
CA ALA A 351 12.65 -14.38 -6.47
C ALA A 351 12.94 -15.87 -6.30
N ASP A 352 11.90 -16.69 -6.16
CA ASP A 352 12.03 -18.14 -6.29
C ASP A 352 11.06 -18.72 -7.33
N SER A 353 11.56 -19.65 -8.14
CA SER A 353 10.78 -20.34 -9.18
C SER A 353 10.99 -21.84 -9.10
N SER A 354 9.92 -22.60 -8.90
CA SER A 354 9.90 -24.06 -9.04
C SER A 354 9.63 -24.53 -10.47
N GLY A 355 9.23 -23.61 -11.37
CA GLY A 355 8.87 -23.88 -12.75
C GLY A 355 10.06 -23.89 -13.72
N SER A 356 9.74 -23.97 -15.01
CA SER A 356 10.73 -23.84 -16.09
C SER A 356 11.08 -22.38 -16.43
N GLY A 357 10.33 -21.41 -15.91
CA GLY A 357 10.66 -19.99 -16.04
C GLY A 357 11.73 -19.53 -15.04
N ASN A 358 12.31 -18.37 -15.31
CA ASN A 358 13.46 -17.84 -14.57
C ASN A 358 13.05 -17.30 -13.18
N ALA A 359 13.98 -17.35 -12.24
CA ALA A 359 13.94 -16.57 -11.00
C ALA A 359 14.88 -15.37 -11.16
N ILE A 360 14.35 -14.16 -11.01
CA ILE A 360 15.08 -12.90 -11.22
C ILE A 360 14.93 -12.04 -9.96
N GLY A 361 15.98 -12.00 -9.14
CA GLY A 361 16.12 -11.04 -8.05
C GLY A 361 16.31 -9.64 -8.62
N ALA A 362 16.00 -8.62 -7.82
CA ALA A 362 16.01 -7.24 -8.29
C ALA A 362 17.10 -6.40 -7.63
N ASP A 363 17.44 -5.28 -8.24
CA ASP A 363 18.53 -4.44 -7.75
C ASP A 363 18.18 -3.74 -6.42
N GLY A 364 19.23 -3.53 -5.62
CA GLY A 364 19.21 -2.70 -4.42
C GLY A 364 19.17 -1.20 -4.73
N GLY A 365 18.68 -0.43 -3.77
CA GLY A 365 18.46 1.00 -3.89
C GLY A 365 19.75 1.78 -3.73
N VAL A 366 19.86 2.91 -4.41
CA VAL A 366 20.99 3.84 -4.21
C VAL A 366 20.80 4.59 -2.90
N GLY A 367 21.86 4.76 -2.11
CA GLY A 367 21.86 5.62 -0.93
C GLY A 367 21.81 7.11 -1.30
N GLY A 368 21.09 7.89 -0.50
CA GLY A 368 20.97 9.33 -0.65
C GLY A 368 22.25 10.07 -0.26
N ALA A 369 22.50 11.22 -0.89
CA ALA A 369 23.56 12.12 -0.44
C ALA A 369 23.17 12.83 0.86
N GLY A 370 24.13 13.29 1.67
CA GLY A 370 23.83 14.12 2.85
C GLY A 370 24.97 15.05 3.24
N GLY A 371 24.65 16.14 3.92
CA GLY A 371 25.63 17.08 4.46
C GLY A 371 26.62 16.39 5.40
N ALA A 372 26.12 15.75 6.46
CA ALA A 372 26.95 15.07 7.46
C ALA A 372 27.47 13.69 7.00
N GLY A 373 26.90 13.12 5.95
CA GLY A 373 27.34 11.86 5.35
C GLY A 373 26.35 11.29 4.35
N GLY A 374 26.84 10.43 3.46
CA GLY A 374 25.99 9.70 2.53
C GLY A 374 25.31 8.49 3.18
N GLY A 375 24.11 8.14 2.71
CA GLY A 375 23.42 6.91 3.07
C GLY A 375 24.00 5.70 2.34
N ASN A 376 23.83 4.50 2.88
CA ASN A 376 24.33 3.29 2.25
C ASN A 376 23.45 2.88 1.05
N GLY A 377 24.05 2.22 0.06
CA GLY A 377 23.29 1.48 -0.95
C GLY A 377 22.70 0.21 -0.35
N GLY A 378 21.55 -0.22 -0.86
CA GLY A 378 20.90 -1.45 -0.43
C GLY A 378 21.42 -2.67 -1.19
N ASP A 379 21.27 -3.85 -0.59
CA ASP A 379 21.68 -5.11 -1.22
C ASP A 379 20.74 -5.48 -2.39
N GLY A 380 21.27 -6.20 -3.38
CA GLY A 380 20.48 -6.84 -4.43
C GLY A 380 19.71 -8.06 -3.92
N GLY A 381 18.60 -8.38 -4.58
CA GLY A 381 17.73 -9.49 -4.22
C GLY A 381 18.26 -10.84 -4.68
N ASP A 382 18.04 -11.86 -3.86
CA ASP A 382 18.46 -13.23 -4.17
C ASP A 382 17.52 -13.89 -5.19
N ALA A 383 18.06 -14.85 -5.95
CA ALA A 383 17.31 -15.63 -6.92
C ALA A 383 17.55 -17.14 -6.80
N HIS A 384 16.46 -17.91 -6.74
CA HIS A 384 16.52 -19.37 -6.70
C HIS A 384 15.62 -20.02 -7.74
N SER A 385 16.18 -20.81 -8.65
CA SER A 385 15.43 -21.66 -9.57
C SER A 385 15.58 -23.14 -9.21
N PHE A 386 14.49 -23.73 -8.74
CA PHE A 386 14.39 -25.15 -8.43
C PHE A 386 13.94 -26.00 -9.62
N GLY A 387 13.48 -25.37 -10.70
CA GLY A 387 13.07 -26.05 -11.91
C GLY A 387 14.08 -25.92 -13.06
N GLY A 388 13.55 -25.69 -14.26
CA GLY A 388 14.31 -25.64 -15.52
C GLY A 388 14.91 -24.27 -15.85
N GLY A 389 14.46 -23.22 -15.16
CA GLY A 389 14.83 -21.83 -15.46
C GLY A 389 16.19 -21.42 -14.93
N ASN A 390 16.63 -20.23 -15.34
CA ASN A 390 17.83 -19.60 -14.81
C ASN A 390 17.53 -18.88 -13.50
N ALA A 391 18.57 -18.67 -12.68
CA ALA A 391 18.53 -17.82 -11.49
C ALA A 391 19.47 -16.62 -11.70
N ILE A 392 18.96 -15.41 -11.52
CA ILE A 392 19.69 -14.16 -11.74
C ILE A 392 19.52 -13.28 -10.50
N GLY A 393 20.56 -13.13 -9.69
CA GLY A 393 20.58 -12.23 -8.54
C GLY A 393 20.61 -10.76 -8.96
N GLY A 394 20.08 -9.87 -8.14
CA GLY A 394 20.08 -8.43 -8.39
C GLY A 394 21.40 -7.75 -8.02
N ASP A 395 21.71 -6.62 -8.62
CA ASP A 395 22.90 -5.84 -8.28
C ASP A 395 22.71 -5.08 -6.95
N GLY A 396 23.80 -4.87 -6.22
CA GLY A 396 23.84 -3.99 -5.05
C GLY A 396 23.78 -2.52 -5.45
N GLY A 397 23.07 -1.73 -4.65
CA GLY A 397 22.93 -0.30 -4.81
C GLY A 397 24.22 0.47 -4.47
N ARG A 398 24.40 1.64 -5.08
CA ARG A 398 25.54 2.51 -4.76
C ARG A 398 25.34 3.24 -3.45
N GLY A 399 26.42 3.50 -2.72
CA GLY A 399 26.40 4.42 -1.58
C GLY A 399 26.24 5.89 -2.00
N GLY A 400 25.64 6.68 -1.12
CA GLY A 400 25.43 8.11 -1.30
C GLY A 400 26.67 8.95 -0.96
N ALA A 401 26.70 10.19 -1.43
CA ALA A 401 27.82 11.10 -1.17
C ALA A 401 27.70 11.82 0.19
N GLY A 402 28.83 12.00 0.88
CA GLY A 402 28.98 13.02 1.91
C GLY A 402 29.33 14.37 1.26
N LEU A 403 28.65 15.45 1.67
CA LEU A 403 28.72 16.74 0.99
C LEU A 403 29.49 17.82 1.77
N GLU A 404 29.61 17.72 3.10
CA GLU A 404 30.31 18.71 3.94
C GLU A 404 31.71 18.26 4.36
N ASP A 405 32.50 19.18 4.93
CA ASP A 405 33.82 18.87 5.47
C ASP A 405 33.76 17.72 6.50
N LEU A 406 34.71 16.80 6.40
CA LEU A 406 34.84 15.59 7.24
C LEU A 406 33.68 14.59 7.11
N SER A 407 32.73 14.80 6.19
CA SER A 407 31.62 13.88 5.97
C SER A 407 32.05 12.65 5.16
N ASN A 408 31.62 11.47 5.61
CA ASN A 408 31.93 10.21 4.93
C ASN A 408 30.93 9.91 3.81
N GLY A 409 31.39 9.21 2.78
CA GLY A 409 30.49 8.58 1.81
C GLY A 409 29.82 7.33 2.39
N GLY A 410 28.63 6.99 1.90
CA GLY A 410 27.95 5.75 2.27
C GLY A 410 28.56 4.53 1.57
N ASN A 411 28.44 3.34 2.15
CA ASN A 411 28.92 2.12 1.53
C ASN A 411 27.99 1.67 0.38
N GLY A 412 28.52 0.94 -0.60
CA GLY A 412 27.70 0.22 -1.58
C GLY A 412 27.11 -1.06 -0.98
N GLY A 413 25.96 -1.47 -1.50
CA GLY A 413 25.31 -2.73 -1.14
C GLY A 413 25.93 -3.93 -1.86
N ASN A 414 25.70 -5.12 -1.34
CA ASN A 414 26.16 -6.37 -1.95
C ASN A 414 25.23 -6.80 -3.09
N GLY A 415 25.74 -7.56 -4.05
CA GLY A 415 24.92 -8.25 -5.04
C GLY A 415 24.19 -9.45 -4.43
N GLY A 416 23.01 -9.75 -4.98
CA GLY A 416 22.19 -10.89 -4.59
C GLY A 416 22.77 -12.22 -5.07
N GLN A 417 22.58 -13.26 -4.27
CA GLN A 417 23.01 -14.61 -4.58
C GLN A 417 22.12 -15.24 -5.66
N ALA A 418 22.68 -16.18 -6.42
CA ALA A 418 21.90 -16.97 -7.38
C ALA A 418 22.14 -18.47 -7.21
N GLY A 419 21.05 -19.26 -7.21
CA GLY A 419 21.11 -20.72 -7.20
C GLY A 419 20.15 -21.35 -8.20
N ALA A 420 20.64 -22.22 -9.07
CA ALA A 420 19.82 -22.95 -10.04
C ALA A 420 20.16 -24.46 -10.01
N ILE A 421 19.15 -25.33 -10.04
CA ILE A 421 19.36 -26.79 -10.08
C ILE A 421 19.83 -27.24 -11.46
N THR A 422 19.15 -26.76 -12.51
CA THR A 422 19.43 -27.19 -13.90
C THR A 422 19.77 -26.04 -14.86
N GLY A 423 19.22 -24.85 -14.63
CA GLY A 423 19.57 -23.65 -15.41
C GLY A 423 20.87 -22.99 -14.97
N THR A 424 21.16 -21.82 -15.53
CA THR A 424 22.34 -21.03 -15.15
C THR A 424 22.06 -20.18 -13.91
N ALA A 425 23.01 -20.14 -12.97
CA ALA A 425 23.00 -19.22 -11.84
C ALA A 425 23.99 -18.07 -12.11
N MET A 426 23.50 -16.83 -12.01
CA MET A 426 24.30 -15.60 -12.16
C MET A 426 24.05 -14.70 -10.96
N GLY A 427 25.01 -14.59 -10.05
CA GLY A 427 24.95 -13.67 -8.92
C GLY A 427 25.05 -12.21 -9.37
N GLY A 428 24.62 -11.31 -8.49
CA GLY A 428 24.61 -9.87 -8.72
C GLY A 428 25.97 -9.19 -8.51
N GLY A 429 26.14 -8.04 -9.15
CA GLY A 429 27.23 -7.11 -8.92
C GLY A 429 27.18 -6.46 -7.54
N GLY A 430 28.33 -6.22 -6.90
CA GLY A 430 28.39 -5.32 -5.74
C GLY A 430 28.25 -3.85 -6.17
N GLY A 431 27.62 -3.04 -5.32
CA GLY A 431 27.46 -1.61 -5.52
C GLY A 431 28.73 -0.83 -5.19
N ALA A 432 28.97 0.28 -5.88
CA ALA A 432 30.09 1.18 -5.56
C ALA A 432 29.84 1.95 -4.26
N GLY A 433 30.89 2.25 -3.50
CA GLY A 433 30.82 3.18 -2.38
C GLY A 433 30.63 4.63 -2.85
N GLY A 434 30.08 5.47 -1.97
CA GLY A 434 29.83 6.88 -2.19
C GLY A 434 31.08 7.74 -1.97
N THR A 435 31.11 8.91 -2.61
CA THR A 435 32.19 9.88 -2.44
C THR A 435 32.10 10.58 -1.08
N ALA A 436 33.24 10.95 -0.50
CA ALA A 436 33.28 11.74 0.73
C ALA A 436 33.38 13.23 0.47
N GLY A 437 33.03 14.02 1.48
CA GLY A 437 33.38 15.42 1.54
C GLY A 437 34.87 15.62 1.86
N THR A 438 35.31 16.86 1.81
CA THR A 438 36.69 17.27 2.06
C THR A 438 37.18 16.81 3.43
N GLY A 439 38.18 15.93 3.46
CA GLY A 439 38.73 15.36 4.70
C GLY A 439 37.93 14.20 5.29
N GLY A 440 36.83 13.78 4.66
CA GLY A 440 36.11 12.55 4.98
C GLY A 440 36.65 11.32 4.23
N SER A 441 36.12 10.14 4.58
CA SER A 441 36.49 8.86 3.95
C SER A 441 35.41 8.38 2.97
N PRO A 442 35.76 8.01 1.71
CA PRO A 442 34.81 7.41 0.79
C PRO A 442 34.23 6.10 1.35
N GLY A 443 33.03 5.74 0.92
CA GLY A 443 32.42 4.47 1.29
C GLY A 443 33.10 3.27 0.63
N ALA A 444 32.98 2.11 1.26
CA ALA A 444 33.46 0.85 0.70
C ALA A 444 32.51 0.36 -0.42
N PRO A 445 33.03 -0.30 -1.48
CA PRO A 445 32.18 -1.05 -2.41
C PRO A 445 31.62 -2.31 -1.74
N GLY A 446 30.45 -2.76 -2.19
CA GLY A 446 29.86 -4.03 -1.78
C GLY A 446 30.46 -5.24 -2.48
N HIS A 447 30.11 -6.43 -2.00
CA HIS A 447 30.59 -7.71 -2.54
C HIS A 447 29.71 -8.22 -3.69
N HIS A 448 30.29 -9.02 -4.58
CA HIS A 448 29.55 -9.76 -5.60
C HIS A 448 28.86 -10.99 -4.99
N GLY A 449 27.68 -11.33 -5.52
CA GLY A 449 26.88 -12.48 -5.13
C GLY A 449 27.21 -13.76 -5.89
#